data_AF-A6DI65-F1
#
_entry.id   AF-A6DI65-F1
#
_cell.length_a   1.000
_cell.length_b   1.000
_cell.length_c   1.000
_cell.angle_alpha   90.00
_cell.angle_beta   90.00
_cell.angle_gamma   90.00
#
_symmetry.space_group_name_H-M   'P 1'
#
loop_
_entity.id
_entity.type
_entity.pdbx_description
1 polymer ?
#
loop_
_entity_poly.entity_id
_entity_poly.type
_entity_poly.pdbx_seq_one_letter_code
_entity_poly.pdbx_strand_id
1 'polypeptide(L)'
;MTKDDKIEALQIISKRLVYTTAIMMLVAGGVSLGGIFQDRIMISWLVISCGIIGGFVSIQQRLKRMEDNELKLLSQSWPQILVIPLFGGVFAMVLYIMVLSGIVDGDLFPNFYIQKPEGIPDNEFLESLLWKTYPMTGEDFGKLLFWSFAAGFSERLVPSLINSKVNTTEENPP
;
A
#
# COMPACT_ATOMS: atom_id res chain seq x y z
N MET A 1 -16.73 16.60 25.74
CA MET A 1 -15.41 16.08 26.17
C MET A 1 -14.62 17.28 26.67
N THR A 2 -13.94 17.21 27.81
CA THR A 2 -13.10 18.31 28.27
C THR A 2 -11.90 18.44 27.32
N LYS A 3 -11.30 19.63 27.18
CA LYS A 3 -10.17 19.84 26.26
C LYS A 3 -8.99 18.89 26.57
N ASP A 4 -8.80 18.58 27.85
CA ASP A 4 -7.79 17.64 28.34
C ASP A 4 -8.13 16.19 27.98
N ASP A 5 -9.40 15.77 28.13
CA ASP A 5 -9.87 14.43 27.72
C ASP A 5 -9.65 14.18 26.21
N LYS A 6 -9.76 15.23 25.38
CA LYS A 6 -9.50 15.15 23.93
C LYS A 6 -8.03 14.93 23.61
N ILE A 7 -7.15 15.63 24.31
CA ILE A 7 -5.71 15.47 24.13
C ILE A 7 -5.29 14.05 24.57
N GLU A 8 -5.83 13.57 25.69
CA GLU A 8 -5.56 12.23 26.20
C GLU A 8 -6.02 11.13 25.22
N ALA A 9 -7.26 11.24 24.70
CA ALA A 9 -7.76 10.30 23.69
C ALA A 9 -6.92 10.29 22.41
N LEU A 10 -6.51 11.47 21.92
CA LEU A 10 -5.61 11.59 20.76
C LEU A 10 -4.25 10.92 21.01
N GLN A 11 -3.67 11.11 22.18
CA GLN A 11 -2.39 10.50 22.56
C GLN A 11 -2.49 8.98 22.64
N ILE A 12 -3.54 8.45 23.26
CA ILE A 12 -3.78 7.00 23.38
C ILE A 12 -3.90 6.37 21.99
N ILE A 13 -4.74 6.95 21.11
CA ILE A 13 -4.95 6.43 19.76
C ILE A 13 -3.66 6.51 18.95
N SER A 14 -2.97 7.66 18.97
CA SER A 14 -1.73 7.85 18.22
C SER A 14 -0.65 6.86 18.66
N LYS A 15 -0.50 6.64 19.97
CA LYS A 15 0.47 5.69 20.53
C LYS A 15 0.15 4.26 20.11
N ARG A 16 -1.11 3.82 20.20
CA ARG A 16 -1.55 2.50 19.72
C ARG A 16 -1.27 2.33 18.23
N LEU A 17 -1.62 3.33 17.43
CA LEU A 17 -1.43 3.33 15.99
C LEU A 17 0.05 3.24 15.61
N VAL A 18 0.93 3.95 16.31
CA VAL A 18 2.39 3.85 16.10
C VAL A 18 2.89 2.45 16.40
N TYR A 19 2.48 1.84 17.53
CA TYR A 19 2.91 0.47 17.86
C TYR A 19 2.39 -0.57 16.88
N THR A 20 1.11 -0.51 16.48
CA THR A 20 0.56 -1.48 15.52
C THR A 20 1.23 -1.35 14.16
N THR A 21 1.44 -0.12 13.68
CA THR A 21 2.14 0.13 12.42
C THR A 21 3.60 -0.32 12.48
N ALA A 22 4.29 -0.06 13.60
CA ALA A 22 5.66 -0.52 13.81
C ALA A 22 5.75 -2.05 13.81
N ILE A 23 4.81 -2.76 14.45
CA ILE A 23 4.76 -4.23 14.43
C ILE A 23 4.55 -4.75 13.01
N MET A 24 3.62 -4.16 12.23
CA MET A 24 3.42 -4.57 10.83
C MET A 24 4.67 -4.33 9.98
N MET A 25 5.34 -3.19 10.18
CA MET A 25 6.60 -2.87 9.51
C MET A 25 7.74 -3.82 9.91
N LEU A 26 7.79 -4.26 11.18
CA LEU A 26 8.77 -5.25 11.63
C LEU A 26 8.49 -6.62 11.01
N VAL A 27 7.22 -7.03 10.87
CA VAL A 27 6.85 -8.28 10.21
C VAL A 27 7.18 -8.22 8.72
N ALA A 28 6.71 -7.19 8.01
CA ALA A 28 6.96 -7.02 6.58
C ALA A 28 8.45 -6.82 6.26
N GLY A 29 9.13 -6.02 7.08
CA GLY A 29 10.56 -5.77 6.99
C GLY A 29 11.38 -7.01 7.36
N GLY A 30 10.96 -7.80 8.34
CA GLY A 30 11.59 -9.06 8.71
C GLY A 30 11.54 -10.09 7.58
N VAL A 31 10.40 -10.23 6.89
CA VAL A 31 10.28 -11.07 5.70
C VAL A 31 11.14 -10.55 4.56
N SER A 32 11.16 -9.22 4.35
CA SER A 32 11.99 -8.57 3.32
C SER A 32 13.50 -8.78 3.58
N LEU A 33 13.95 -8.60 4.82
CA LEU A 33 15.33 -8.80 5.26
C LEU A 33 15.73 -10.27 5.18
N GLY A 34 14.85 -11.20 5.57
CA GLY A 34 15.07 -12.64 5.41
C GLY A 34 15.31 -13.03 3.95
N GLY A 35 14.60 -12.40 3.02
CA GLY A 35 14.84 -12.54 1.58
C GLY A 35 16.18 -11.96 1.12
N ILE A 36 16.60 -10.81 1.67
CA ILE A 36 17.92 -10.20 1.37
C ILE A 36 19.06 -11.16 1.73
N PHE A 37 18.98 -11.87 2.86
CA PHE A 37 19.98 -12.89 3.23
C PHE A 37 20.04 -14.08 2.26
N GLN A 38 19.04 -14.25 1.40
CA GLN A 38 18.97 -15.28 0.35
C GLN A 38 19.13 -14.69 -1.07
N ASP A 39 19.65 -13.45 -1.20
CA ASP A 39 19.79 -12.71 -2.47
C ASP A 39 18.47 -12.47 -3.23
N ARG A 40 17.33 -12.47 -2.53
CA ARG A 40 16.00 -12.26 -3.14
C ARG A 40 15.18 -11.21 -2.39
N ILE A 41 15.04 -10.02 -2.97
CA ILE A 41 14.16 -8.96 -2.44
C ILE A 41 12.77 -9.10 -3.07
N MET A 42 11.80 -9.59 -2.30
CA MET A 42 10.41 -9.54 -2.75
C MET A 42 9.85 -8.12 -2.72
N ILE A 43 9.72 -7.51 -3.89
CA ILE A 43 9.17 -6.15 -4.05
C ILE A 43 7.76 -6.01 -3.51
N SER A 44 6.95 -7.06 -3.59
CA SER A 44 5.59 -7.07 -3.02
C SER A 44 5.55 -6.68 -1.55
N TRP A 45 6.55 -7.10 -0.75
CA TRP A 45 6.63 -6.74 0.67
C TRP A 45 7.03 -5.28 0.88
N LEU A 46 7.87 -4.72 0.02
CA LEU A 46 8.20 -3.29 0.02
C LEU A 46 6.99 -2.44 -0.37
N VAL A 47 6.23 -2.86 -1.39
CA VAL A 47 4.96 -2.23 -1.80
C VAL A 47 3.97 -2.19 -0.64
N ILE A 48 3.75 -3.34 0.02
CA ILE A 48 2.87 -3.42 1.20
C ILE A 48 3.36 -2.49 2.31
N SER A 49 4.67 -2.49 2.59
CA SER A 49 5.26 -1.65 3.64
C SER A 49 5.06 -0.16 3.35
N CYS A 50 5.36 0.29 2.13
CA CYS A 50 5.12 1.67 1.70
C CYS A 50 3.64 2.04 1.77
N GLY A 51 2.74 1.14 1.37
CA GLY A 51 1.29 1.34 1.51
C GLY A 51 0.83 1.48 2.96
N ILE A 52 1.35 0.66 3.87
CA ILE A 52 1.06 0.73 5.31
C ILE A 52 1.50 2.08 5.88
N ILE A 53 2.68 2.58 5.48
CA ILE A 53 3.16 3.92 5.88
C ILE A 53 2.22 5.00 5.35
N GLY A 54 1.78 4.91 4.09
CA GLY A 54 0.78 5.82 3.52
C GLY A 54 -0.52 5.85 4.33
N GLY A 55 -1.07 4.67 4.63
CA GLY A 55 -2.30 4.52 5.42
C GLY A 55 -2.14 5.08 6.84
N PHE A 56 -0.99 4.86 7.46
CA PHE A 56 -0.65 5.45 8.75
C PHE A 56 -0.64 6.99 8.72
N VAL A 57 0.03 7.59 7.74
CA VAL A 57 0.07 9.06 7.60
C VAL A 57 -1.32 9.62 7.35
N SER A 58 -2.13 8.94 6.54
CA SER A 58 -3.51 9.33 6.24
C SER A 58 -4.38 9.44 7.50
N ILE A 59 -4.38 8.39 8.35
CA ILE A 59 -5.17 8.40 9.57
C ILE A 59 -4.63 9.38 10.62
N GLN A 60 -3.31 9.58 10.71
CA GLN A 60 -2.72 10.59 11.58
C GLN A 60 -3.19 12.01 11.23
N GLN A 61 -3.37 12.30 9.94
CA GLN A 61 -3.93 13.58 9.50
C GLN A 61 -5.44 13.67 9.77
N ARG A 62 -6.19 12.58 9.57
CA ARG A 62 -7.64 12.52 9.83
C ARG A 62 -7.97 12.67 11.32
N LEU A 63 -7.23 12.01 12.21
CA LEU A 63 -7.43 12.05 13.66
C LEU A 63 -7.41 13.48 14.23
N LYS A 64 -6.55 14.35 13.70
CA LYS A 64 -6.46 15.75 14.12
C LYS A 64 -7.71 16.57 13.79
N ARG A 65 -8.52 16.10 12.84
CA ARG A 65 -9.71 16.78 12.32
C ARG A 65 -11.02 16.12 12.75
N MET A 66 -10.97 14.97 13.44
CA MET A 66 -12.15 14.24 13.88
C MET A 66 -12.90 14.94 15.02
N GLU A 67 -14.22 14.74 15.05
CA GLU A 67 -15.07 15.18 16.14
C GLU A 67 -14.85 14.34 17.40
N ASP A 68 -15.19 14.93 18.55
CA ASP A 68 -14.94 14.33 19.86
C ASP A 68 -15.66 12.98 20.06
N ASN A 69 -16.86 12.83 19.49
CA ASN A 69 -17.65 11.59 19.59
C ASN A 69 -17.02 10.45 18.79
N GLU A 70 -16.54 10.73 17.57
CA GLU A 70 -15.84 9.75 16.73
C GLU A 70 -14.53 9.31 17.37
N LEU A 71 -13.79 10.28 17.94
CA LEU A 71 -12.54 10.02 18.63
C LEU A 71 -12.75 9.11 19.85
N LYS A 72 -13.85 9.30 20.59
CA LYS A 72 -14.20 8.46 21.74
C LYS A 72 -14.52 7.02 21.32
N LEU A 73 -15.28 6.84 20.24
CA LEU A 73 -15.59 5.52 19.65
C LEU A 73 -14.32 4.80 19.18
N LEU A 74 -13.41 5.51 18.50
CA LEU A 74 -12.12 4.97 18.06
C LEU A 74 -11.22 4.59 19.23
N SER A 75 -11.19 5.39 20.30
CA SER A 75 -10.42 5.08 21.51
C SER A 75 -10.88 3.77 22.18
N GLN A 76 -12.16 3.45 22.10
CA GLN A 76 -12.74 2.23 22.65
C GLN A 76 -12.53 1.01 21.74
N SER A 77 -12.32 1.21 20.44
CA SER A 77 -12.28 0.14 19.43
C SER A 77 -10.86 -0.10 18.88
N TRP A 78 -10.08 -0.95 19.54
CA TRP A 78 -8.72 -1.30 19.07
C TRP A 78 -8.69 -1.82 17.62
N PRO A 79 -9.53 -2.79 17.18
CA PRO A 79 -9.39 -3.34 15.82
C PRO A 79 -9.62 -2.29 14.72
N GLN A 80 -10.45 -1.27 14.96
CA GLN A 80 -10.66 -0.18 13.99
C GLN A 80 -9.37 0.63 13.73
N ILE A 81 -8.53 0.81 14.75
CA ILE A 81 -7.24 1.49 14.63
C ILE A 81 -6.27 0.69 13.76
N LEU A 82 -6.31 -0.65 13.86
CA LEU A 82 -5.41 -1.55 13.16
C LEU A 82 -5.75 -1.69 11.67
N VAL A 83 -7.05 -1.71 11.36
CA VAL A 83 -7.55 -1.96 10.01
C VAL A 83 -7.16 -0.85 9.01
N ILE A 84 -6.98 0.39 9.48
CA ILE A 84 -6.74 1.54 8.59
C ILE A 84 -5.34 1.49 7.92
N PRO A 85 -4.21 1.36 8.64
CA PRO A 85 -2.91 1.15 7.99
C PRO A 85 -2.87 -0.13 7.14
N LEU A 86 -3.56 -1.19 7.57
CA LEU A 86 -3.65 -2.44 6.82
C LEU A 86 -4.30 -2.23 5.44
N PHE A 87 -5.40 -1.49 5.37
CA PHE A 87 -6.02 -1.12 4.09
C PHE A 87 -5.06 -0.32 3.21
N GLY A 88 -4.20 0.51 3.80
CA GLY A 88 -3.16 1.22 3.03
C GLY A 88 -2.22 0.26 2.29
N GLY A 89 -1.78 -0.82 2.95
CA GLY A 89 -1.00 -1.88 2.32
C GLY A 89 -1.76 -2.63 1.23
N VAL A 90 -3.05 -2.92 1.47
CA VAL A 90 -3.93 -3.59 0.50
C VAL A 90 -4.10 -2.74 -0.76
N PHE A 91 -4.37 -1.44 -0.63
CA PHE A 91 -4.51 -0.55 -1.79
C PHE A 91 -3.22 -0.43 -2.59
N ALA A 92 -2.06 -0.37 -1.93
CA ALA A 92 -0.77 -0.40 -2.60
C ALA A 92 -0.57 -1.71 -3.40
N MET A 93 -0.96 -2.84 -2.82
CA MET A 93 -0.87 -4.14 -3.50
C MET A 93 -1.80 -4.22 -4.73
N VAL A 94 -3.03 -3.72 -4.61
CA VAL A 94 -3.96 -3.64 -5.75
C VAL A 94 -3.39 -2.75 -6.86
N LEU A 95 -2.83 -1.58 -6.51
CA LEU A 95 -2.19 -0.71 -7.48
C LEU A 95 -1.01 -1.42 -8.17
N TYR A 96 -0.17 -2.11 -7.41
CA TYR A 96 0.96 -2.84 -7.97
C TYR A 96 0.50 -3.92 -8.98
N ILE A 97 -0.56 -4.67 -8.67
CA ILE A 97 -1.15 -5.62 -9.62
C ILE A 97 -1.68 -4.92 -10.87
N MET A 98 -2.32 -3.75 -10.73
CA MET A 98 -2.82 -2.96 -11.87
C MET A 98 -1.71 -2.47 -12.80
N VAL A 99 -0.54 -2.14 -12.24
CA VAL A 99 0.62 -1.76 -13.06
C VAL A 99 1.23 -2.99 -13.72
N LEU A 100 1.39 -4.10 -12.99
CA LEU A 100 1.90 -5.35 -13.54
C LEU A 100 1.03 -5.92 -14.67
N SER A 101 -0.28 -5.75 -14.59
CA SER A 101 -1.22 -6.19 -15.61
C SER A 101 -1.28 -5.27 -16.84
N GLY A 102 -0.61 -4.12 -16.80
CA GLY A 102 -0.67 -3.11 -17.86
C GLY A 102 -1.99 -2.35 -17.94
N ILE A 103 -2.89 -2.48 -16.95
CA ILE A 103 -4.13 -1.69 -16.88
C ILE A 103 -3.78 -0.21 -16.68
N VAL A 104 -2.75 0.04 -15.86
CA VAL A 104 -2.21 1.37 -15.62
C VAL A 104 -0.81 1.44 -16.20
N ASP A 105 -0.68 2.27 -17.24
CA ASP A 105 0.55 2.47 -18.00
C ASP A 105 0.72 3.97 -18.34
N GLY A 106 1.95 4.38 -18.61
CA GLY A 106 2.39 5.75 -18.91
C GLY A 106 3.68 6.13 -18.18
N ASP A 107 4.34 7.21 -18.63
CA ASP A 107 5.67 7.64 -18.13
C ASP A 107 5.75 7.89 -16.62
N LEU A 108 4.61 8.19 -15.98
CA LEU A 108 4.52 8.42 -14.54
C LEU A 108 4.42 7.12 -13.71
N PHE A 109 4.13 5.99 -14.35
CA PHE A 109 4.02 4.67 -13.71
C PHE A 109 5.30 3.86 -13.91
N PRO A 110 5.60 2.93 -12.99
CA PRO A 110 6.82 2.13 -13.06
C PRO A 110 6.72 1.03 -14.12
N ASN A 111 7.77 0.88 -14.93
CA ASN A 111 7.91 -0.24 -15.85
C ASN A 111 8.55 -1.45 -15.18
N PHE A 112 8.10 -2.65 -15.54
CA PHE A 112 8.58 -3.91 -14.98
C PHE A 112 9.14 -4.83 -16.05
N TYR A 113 10.26 -5.48 -15.74
CA TYR A 113 10.73 -6.59 -16.55
C TYR A 113 10.00 -7.87 -16.11
N ILE A 114 9.04 -8.30 -16.91
CA ILE A 114 8.31 -9.55 -16.71
C ILE A 114 8.84 -10.57 -17.71
N GLN A 115 9.43 -11.65 -17.20
CA GLN A 115 9.87 -12.76 -18.05
C GLN A 115 8.64 -13.38 -18.73
N LYS A 116 8.72 -13.66 -20.03
CA LYS A 116 7.68 -14.40 -20.73
C LYS A 116 7.93 -15.90 -20.53
N PRO A 117 6.88 -16.72 -20.27
CA PRO A 117 7.07 -18.15 -20.17
C PRO A 117 7.51 -18.72 -21.53
N GLU A 118 8.58 -19.50 -21.55
CA GLU A 118 8.99 -20.28 -22.72
C GLU A 118 8.12 -21.55 -22.83
N GLY A 119 6.83 -21.38 -23.16
CA GLY A 119 5.88 -22.49 -23.33
C GLY A 119 4.62 -22.39 -22.46
N ILE A 120 4.08 -23.54 -22.04
CA ILE A 120 2.91 -23.60 -21.16
C ILE A 120 3.33 -23.08 -19.78
N PRO A 121 2.61 -22.11 -19.19
CA PRO A 121 2.95 -21.60 -17.87
C PRO A 121 2.88 -22.71 -16.81
N ASP A 122 4.01 -23.00 -16.18
CA ASP A 122 4.15 -23.98 -15.11
C ASP A 122 4.27 -23.30 -13.72
N ASN A 123 4.25 -24.09 -12.64
CA ASN A 123 4.39 -23.58 -11.27
C ASN A 123 5.69 -22.78 -11.07
N GLU A 124 6.77 -23.15 -11.77
CA GLU A 124 8.05 -22.44 -11.75
C GLU A 124 7.94 -21.03 -12.36
N PHE A 125 7.07 -20.86 -13.36
CA PHE A 125 6.77 -19.55 -13.93
C PHE A 125 6.03 -18.67 -12.92
N LEU A 126 5.02 -19.20 -12.22
CA LEU A 126 4.31 -18.45 -11.18
C LEU A 126 5.24 -18.07 -10.02
N GLU A 127 6.14 -18.96 -9.60
CA GLU A 127 7.15 -18.64 -8.61
C GLU A 127 8.09 -17.53 -9.12
N SER A 128 8.61 -17.64 -10.34
CA SER A 128 9.47 -16.60 -10.90
C SER A 128 8.75 -15.25 -11.07
N LEU A 129 7.47 -15.23 -11.41
CA LEU A 129 6.67 -14.01 -11.47
C LEU A 129 6.53 -13.35 -10.09
N LEU A 130 6.29 -14.14 -9.04
CA LEU A 130 6.10 -13.60 -7.69
C LEU A 130 7.42 -13.21 -7.00
N TRP A 131 8.52 -13.89 -7.33
CA TRP A 131 9.80 -13.76 -6.63
C TRP A 131 10.90 -13.06 -7.45
N LYS A 132 10.75 -12.96 -8.79
CA LYS A 132 11.76 -12.39 -9.71
C LYS A 132 11.24 -11.23 -10.56
N THR A 133 10.04 -10.71 -10.30
CA THR A 133 9.57 -9.48 -10.96
C THR A 133 10.22 -8.27 -10.30
N TYR A 134 11.04 -7.54 -11.06
CA TYR A 134 11.71 -6.31 -10.62
C TYR A 134 11.41 -5.12 -11.56
N PRO A 135 11.36 -3.87 -11.04
CA PRO A 135 11.32 -2.67 -11.88
C PRO A 135 12.52 -2.65 -12.83
N MET A 136 12.32 -2.12 -14.03
CA MET A 136 13.37 -2.10 -15.05
C MET A 136 14.55 -1.20 -14.67
N THR A 137 14.27 -0.09 -13.98
CA THR A 137 15.28 0.90 -13.60
C THR A 137 15.13 1.36 -12.15
N GLY A 138 16.14 2.06 -11.63
CA GLY A 138 16.05 2.73 -10.33
C GLY A 138 14.96 3.82 -10.30
N GLU A 139 14.66 4.44 -11.45
CA GLU A 139 13.57 5.41 -11.57
C GLU A 139 12.21 4.73 -11.41
N ASP A 140 12.01 3.59 -12.07
CA ASP A 140 10.78 2.78 -11.93
C ASP A 140 10.62 2.30 -10.48
N PHE A 141 11.72 1.93 -9.81
CA PHE A 141 11.65 1.61 -8.39
C PHE A 141 11.17 2.81 -7.55
N GLY A 142 11.67 4.02 -7.81
CA GLY A 142 11.22 5.25 -7.16
C GLY A 142 9.73 5.54 -7.39
N LYS A 143 9.27 5.42 -8.65
CA LYS A 143 7.85 5.57 -9.01
C LYS A 143 6.98 4.55 -8.27
N LEU A 144 7.43 3.31 -8.17
CA LEU A 144 6.72 2.26 -7.45
C LEU A 144 6.54 2.60 -5.97
N LEU A 145 7.60 3.02 -5.26
CA LEU A 145 7.50 3.38 -3.85
C LEU A 145 6.59 4.59 -3.63
N PHE A 146 6.71 5.62 -4.48
CA PHE A 146 5.86 6.81 -4.44
C PHE A 146 4.39 6.43 -4.60
N TRP A 147 4.06 5.66 -5.63
CA TRP A 147 2.69 5.28 -5.94
C TRP A 147 2.11 4.29 -4.92
N SER A 148 2.93 3.40 -4.37
CA SER A 148 2.55 2.51 -3.27
C SER A 148 2.18 3.31 -2.01
N PHE A 149 3.01 4.30 -1.64
CA PHE A 149 2.68 5.22 -0.55
C PHE A 149 1.41 6.01 -0.85
N ALA A 150 1.27 6.56 -2.05
CA ALA A 150 0.12 7.38 -2.45
C ALA A 150 -1.19 6.59 -2.43
N ALA A 151 -1.19 5.34 -2.89
CA ALA A 151 -2.35 4.45 -2.80
C ALA A 151 -2.70 4.10 -1.36
N GLY A 152 -1.70 3.91 -0.51
CA GLY A 152 -1.93 3.72 0.92
C GLY A 152 -2.49 4.97 1.60
N PHE A 153 -2.02 6.15 1.19
CA PHE A 153 -2.43 7.43 1.75
C PHE A 153 -3.85 7.83 1.33
N SER A 154 -4.24 7.51 0.09
CA SER A 154 -5.53 7.87 -0.49
C SER A 154 -6.36 6.65 -0.86
N GLU A 155 -7.36 6.36 -0.02
CA GLU A 155 -8.35 5.29 -0.24
C GLU A 155 -9.12 5.44 -1.57
N ARG A 156 -9.16 6.65 -2.13
CA ARG A 156 -9.87 6.97 -3.39
C ARG A 156 -8.99 6.90 -4.62
N LEU A 157 -7.67 6.81 -4.47
CA LEU A 157 -6.74 6.85 -5.60
C LEU A 157 -6.99 5.66 -6.55
N VAL A 158 -6.97 4.44 -6.01
CA VAL A 158 -7.13 3.22 -6.80
C VAL A 158 -8.49 3.17 -7.50
N PRO A 159 -9.64 3.38 -6.81
CA PRO A 159 -10.94 3.48 -7.49
C PRO A 159 -10.98 4.56 -8.59
N SER A 160 -10.37 5.72 -8.35
CA SER A 160 -10.32 6.80 -9.33
C SER A 160 -9.52 6.43 -10.58
N LEU A 161 -8.43 5.70 -10.43
CA LEU A 161 -7.62 5.21 -11.56
C LEU A 161 -8.40 4.19 -12.40
N ILE A 162 -9.14 3.29 -11.76
CA ILE A 162 -10.00 2.32 -12.44
C ILE A 162 -11.08 3.04 -13.24
N ASN A 163 -11.82 3.95 -12.61
CA ASN A 163 -12.89 4.70 -13.28
C ASN A 163 -12.37 5.54 -14.45
N SER A 164 -11.20 6.15 -14.30
CA SER A 164 -10.54 6.91 -15.37
C SER A 164 -10.28 6.02 -16.61
N LYS A 165 -9.72 4.83 -16.40
CA LYS A 165 -9.45 3.88 -17.50
C LYS A 165 -10.71 3.33 -18.15
N VAL A 166 -11.75 3.05 -17.36
CA VAL A 166 -13.07 2.62 -17.88
C VAL A 166 -13.66 3.70 -18.79
N ASN A 167 -13.71 4.95 -18.34
CA ASN A 167 -14.29 6.05 -19.11
C ASN A 167 -13.54 6.32 -20.42
N THR A 168 -12.20 6.26 -20.43
CA THR A 168 -11.41 6.41 -21.67
C THR A 168 -11.72 5.31 -22.69
N THR A 169 -12.06 4.10 -22.24
CA THR A 169 -12.40 2.98 -23.13
C THR A 169 -13.78 3.16 -23.76
N GLU A 170 -14.73 3.78 -23.05
CA GLU A 170 -16.07 4.07 -23.60
C GLU A 170 -16.07 5.21 -24.62
N GLU A 171 -15.18 6.20 -24.47
CA GLU A 171 -15.08 7.34 -25.39
C GLU A 171 -14.36 7.00 -26.71
N ASN A 172 -13.61 5.88 -26.75
CA ASN A 172 -12.83 5.46 -27.91
C ASN A 172 -13.00 3.94 -28.17
N PRO A 173 -14.13 3.50 -28.76
CA PRO A 173 -14.37 2.09 -29.05
C PRO A 173 -13.38 1.57 -30.12
N PRO A 174 -13.06 0.26 -30.11
CA PRO A 174 -12.13 -0.36 -31.05
C PRO A 174 -12.56 -0.25 -32.51
#